data_AF-A0A418GL18-F1
#
_entry.id   AF-A0A418GL18-F1
#
_cell.length_a   1.000
_cell.length_b   1.000
_cell.length_c   1.000
_cell.angle_alpha   90.00
_cell.angle_beta   90.00
_cell.angle_gamma   90.00
#
_symmetry.space_group_name_H-M   'P 1'
#
loop_
_entity.id
_entity.type
_entity.pdbx_description
1 polymer ?
#
loop_
_entity_poly.entity_id
_entity_poly.type
_entity_poly.pdbx_seq_one_letter_code
_entity_poly.pdbx_strand_id
1 'polypeptide(L)'
;ILAMIIWGLLTGAFITRLIRFPHSVLAEVRHPVLSSFVSLFPATTMLVAIGFVPWFRPLAVCLFSFGVVVQLAYAAWQTAGLWRGSHPEEATTPGLYLPTVANNFI
;
A
#
# COMPACT_ATOMS: atom_id res chain seq x y z
N ILE A 1 15.22 11.50 -7.05
CA ILE A 1 16.22 11.07 -6.06
C ILE A 1 15.73 11.27 -4.63
N LEU A 2 15.40 12.50 -4.19
CA LEU A 2 14.89 12.77 -2.84
C LEU A 2 13.69 11.87 -2.44
N ALA A 3 12.69 11.75 -3.32
CA ALA A 3 11.53 10.87 -3.09
C ALA A 3 11.93 9.39 -2.86
N MET A 4 12.93 8.88 -3.57
CA MET A 4 13.42 7.51 -3.41
C MET A 4 14.13 7.31 -2.07
N ILE A 5 14.86 8.33 -1.60
CA ILE A 5 15.53 8.31 -0.29
C ILE A 5 14.48 8.33 0.82
N ILE A 6 13.51 9.24 0.76
CA ILE A 6 12.41 9.33 1.73
C ILE A 6 11.65 8.01 1.76
N TRP A 7 11.28 7.47 0.59
CA TRP A 7 10.62 6.19 0.49
C TRP A 7 11.45 5.05 1.10
N GLY A 8 12.76 5.02 0.86
CA GLY A 8 13.65 4.02 1.44
C GLY A 8 13.69 4.08 2.97
N LEU A 9 13.76 5.29 3.56
CA LEU A 9 13.71 5.50 5.01
C LEU A 9 12.37 5.05 5.61
N LEU A 10 11.26 5.44 4.97
CA LEU A 10 9.92 5.07 5.41
C LEU A 10 9.69 3.56 5.29
N THR A 11 10.16 2.94 4.21
CA THR A 11 10.10 1.49 4.00
C THR A 11 10.90 0.75 5.07
N GLY A 12 12.11 1.21 5.38
CA GLY A 12 12.93 0.64 6.46
C GLY A 12 12.26 0.75 7.84
N ALA A 13 11.67 1.92 8.15
CA ALA A 13 10.91 2.12 9.38
C ALA A 13 9.67 1.22 9.44
N PHE A 14 8.95 1.07 8.32
CA PHE A 14 7.78 0.20 8.22
C PHE A 14 8.14 -1.27 8.41
N ILE A 15 9.19 -1.77 7.75
CA ILE A 15 9.68 -3.15 7.91
C ILE A 15 10.11 -3.38 9.36
N THR A 16 10.81 -2.42 9.97
CA THR A 16 11.22 -2.51 11.38
C THR A 16 9.99 -2.61 12.30
N ARG A 17 8.96 -1.80 12.04
CA ARG A 17 7.69 -1.85 12.78
C ARG A 17 6.96 -3.17 12.55
N LEU A 18 6.96 -3.70 11.34
CA LEU A 18 6.34 -4.98 11.00
C LEU A 18 6.99 -6.14 11.76
N ILE A 19 8.32 -6.16 11.84
CA ILE A 19 9.08 -7.20 12.54
C ILE A 19 8.92 -7.08 14.06
N ARG A 20 9.01 -5.86 14.61
CA ARG A 20 8.98 -5.64 16.07
C ARG A 20 7.56 -5.62 16.67
N PHE A 21 6.57 -5.16 15.90
CA PHE A 21 5.20 -4.94 16.38
C PHE A 21 4.15 -5.45 15.37
N PRO A 22 4.19 -6.75 14.99
CA PRO A 22 3.30 -7.32 13.98
C PRO A 22 1.82 -7.21 14.38
N HIS A 23 1.53 -7.31 15.68
CA HIS A 23 0.16 -7.14 16.20
C HIS A 23 -0.40 -5.74 15.95
N SER A 24 0.43 -4.69 16.01
CA SER A 24 -0.05 -3.32 15.75
C SER A 24 -0.37 -3.12 14.26
N VAL A 25 0.43 -3.71 13.37
CA VAL A 25 0.20 -3.65 11.92
C VAL A 25 -1.06 -4.42 11.55
N LEU A 26 -1.27 -5.60 12.15
CA LEU A 26 -2.48 -6.38 11.90
C LEU A 26 -3.74 -5.66 12.39
N ALA A 27 -3.66 -4.96 13.53
CA ALA A 27 -4.76 -4.13 14.01
C ALA A 27 -5.07 -2.98 13.04
N GLU A 28 -4.06 -2.34 12.47
CA GLU A 28 -4.20 -1.28 11.48
C GLU A 28 -4.85 -1.78 10.17
N VAL A 29 -4.40 -2.95 9.68
CA VAL A 29 -4.96 -3.61 8.48
C VAL A 29 -6.43 -4.01 8.67
N ARG A 30 -6.84 -4.35 9.89
CA ARG A 30 -8.23 -4.72 10.22
C ARG A 30 -9.11 -3.53 10.58
N HIS A 31 -8.53 -2.35 10.75
CA HIS A 31 -9.27 -1.17 11.14
C HIS A 31 -10.09 -0.63 9.95
N PRO A 32 -11.39 -0.31 10.13
CA PRO A 32 -12.28 0.05 9.03
C PRO A 32 -11.83 1.29 8.23
N VAL A 33 -11.13 2.23 8.87
CA VAL A 33 -10.58 3.44 8.21
C VAL A 33 -9.08 3.35 7.88
N LEU A 34 -8.24 2.90 8.81
CA LEU A 34 -6.77 2.91 8.64
C LEU A 34 -6.27 1.87 7.63
N SER A 35 -7.06 0.81 7.38
CA SER A 35 -6.79 -0.19 6.34
C SER A 35 -6.48 0.47 5.00
N SER A 36 -7.22 1.48 4.58
CA SER A 36 -6.99 2.13 3.28
C SER A 36 -5.62 2.81 3.17
N PHE A 37 -5.02 3.27 4.27
CA PHE A 37 -3.68 3.88 4.25
C PHE A 37 -2.57 2.84 4.06
N VAL A 38 -2.81 1.56 4.39
CA VAL A 38 -1.85 0.48 4.13
C VAL A 38 -1.57 0.34 2.62
N SER A 39 -2.55 0.68 1.79
CA SER A 39 -2.43 0.67 0.33
C SER A 39 -1.48 1.75 -0.23
N LEU A 40 -1.08 2.76 0.55
CA LEU A 40 -0.05 3.74 0.16
C LEU A 40 1.32 3.10 -0.03
N PHE A 41 1.62 2.04 0.70
CA PHE A 41 2.91 1.35 0.59
C PHE A 41 3.15 0.78 -0.81
N PRO A 42 2.25 -0.07 -1.37
CA PRO A 42 2.43 -0.54 -2.73
C PRO A 42 2.29 0.57 -3.77
N ALA A 43 1.43 1.58 -3.55
CA ALA A 43 1.30 2.74 -4.44
C ALA A 43 2.62 3.51 -4.62
N THR A 44 3.24 3.89 -3.49
CA THR A 44 4.52 4.61 -3.50
C THR A 44 5.67 3.76 -4.01
N THR A 45 5.60 2.43 -3.82
CA THR A 45 6.57 1.49 -4.40
C THR A 45 6.53 1.53 -5.93
N MET A 46 5.35 1.56 -6.55
CA MET A 46 5.20 1.68 -8.01
C MET A 46 5.70 3.04 -8.52
N LEU A 47 5.41 4.14 -7.81
CA LEU A 47 5.94 5.47 -8.16
C LEU A 47 7.48 5.52 -8.09
N VAL A 48 8.08 4.90 -7.07
CA VAL A 48 9.53 4.82 -6.94
C VAL A 48 10.14 3.94 -8.03
N ALA A 49 9.45 2.86 -8.43
CA ALA A 49 9.87 2.01 -9.53
C ALA A 49 10.01 2.81 -10.84
N ILE A 50 9.04 3.68 -11.16
CA ILE A 50 9.12 4.60 -12.32
C ILE A 50 10.38 5.48 -12.22
N GLY A 51 10.68 5.98 -11.01
CA GLY A 51 11.90 6.73 -10.75
C GLY A 51 13.18 5.95 -11.09
N PHE A 52 13.24 4.64 -10.83
CA PHE A 52 14.44 3.82 -11.08
C PHE A 52 14.67 3.44 -12.56
N VAL A 53 13.69 3.64 -13.44
CA VAL A 53 13.76 3.24 -14.86
C VAL A 53 15.03 3.72 -15.59
N PRO A 54 15.48 4.99 -15.45
CA PRO A 54 16.64 5.48 -16.20
C PRO A 54 17.98 4.89 -15.75
N TRP A 55 18.07 4.38 -14.53
CA TRP A 55 19.33 3.90 -13.93
C TRP A 55 19.43 2.38 -13.91
N PHE A 56 18.34 1.68 -13.55
CA PHE A 56 18.38 0.23 -13.39
C PHE A 56 17.02 -0.42 -13.63
N ARG A 57 16.76 -0.72 -14.90
CA ARG A 57 15.47 -1.27 -15.38
C ARG A 57 15.05 -2.59 -14.70
N PRO A 58 15.94 -3.57 -14.45
CA PRO A 58 15.52 -4.82 -13.78
C PRO A 58 14.94 -4.57 -12.38
N LEU A 59 15.56 -3.71 -11.58
CA LEU A 59 15.04 -3.33 -10.26
C LEU A 59 13.71 -2.59 -10.36
N ALA A 60 13.58 -1.67 -11.31
CA ALA A 60 12.31 -0.98 -11.56
C ALA A 60 11.19 -1.98 -11.85
N VAL A 61 11.43 -2.98 -12.71
CA VAL A 61 10.44 -4.02 -13.02
C VAL A 61 10.10 -4.84 -11.77
N CYS A 62 11.10 -5.28 -11.00
CA CYS A 62 10.86 -6.04 -9.76
C CYS A 62 10.01 -5.27 -8.76
N LEU A 63 10.33 -3.99 -8.50
CA LEU A 63 9.60 -3.13 -7.58
C LEU A 63 8.17 -2.89 -8.08
N PHE A 64 8.01 -2.62 -9.37
CA PHE A 64 6.71 -2.40 -9.98
C PHE A 64 5.82 -3.64 -9.90
N SER A 65 6.33 -4.81 -10.32
CA SER A 65 5.59 -6.08 -10.24
C SER A 65 5.20 -6.43 -8.81
N PHE A 66 6.10 -6.21 -7.84
CA PHE A 66 5.79 -6.39 -6.43
C PHE A 66 4.65 -5.46 -5.97
N GLY A 67 4.73 -4.17 -6.30
CA GLY A 67 3.69 -3.19 -5.99
C GLY A 67 2.32 -3.57 -6.56
N VAL A 68 2.29 -3.99 -7.83
CA VAL A 68 1.06 -4.44 -8.51
C VAL A 68 0.44 -5.66 -7.82
N VAL A 69 1.23 -6.70 -7.54
CA VAL A 69 0.70 -7.91 -6.90
C VAL A 69 0.15 -7.60 -5.51
N VAL A 70 0.88 -6.81 -4.72
CA VAL A 70 0.47 -6.45 -3.35
C VAL A 70 -0.78 -5.57 -3.37
N GLN A 71 -0.85 -4.56 -4.25
CA GLN A 71 -2.03 -3.66 -4.29
C GLN A 71 -3.29 -4.40 -4.74
N LEU A 72 -3.19 -5.27 -5.75
CA LEU A 72 -4.33 -6.06 -6.24
C LEU A 72 -4.82 -7.06 -5.20
N ALA A 73 -3.90 -7.77 -4.53
CA ALA A 73 -4.26 -8.69 -3.45
C ALA A 73 -4.95 -7.94 -2.29
N TYR A 74 -4.44 -6.74 -1.94
CA TYR A 74 -5.00 -5.92 -0.89
C TYR A 74 -6.39 -5.40 -1.24
N ALA A 75 -6.57 -4.84 -2.44
CA ALA A 75 -7.84 -4.35 -2.93
C ALA A 75 -8.89 -5.48 -2.99
N ALA A 76 -8.52 -6.65 -3.53
CA ALA A 76 -9.42 -7.79 -3.58
C ALA A 76 -9.88 -8.23 -2.18
N TRP A 77 -8.97 -8.30 -1.21
CA TRP A 77 -9.31 -8.66 0.17
C TRP A 77 -10.19 -7.62 0.85
N GLN A 78 -9.85 -6.33 0.71
CA GLN A 78 -10.59 -5.24 1.34
C GLN A 78 -12.00 -5.10 0.73
N THR A 79 -12.13 -5.12 -0.59
CA THR A 79 -13.43 -5.07 -1.28
C THR A 79 -14.31 -6.26 -0.91
N ALA A 80 -13.75 -7.47 -0.82
CA ALA A 80 -14.48 -8.64 -0.35
C ALA A 80 -14.94 -8.47 1.12
N GLY A 81 -14.14 -7.81 1.96
CA GLY A 81 -14.52 -7.44 3.33
C GLY A 81 -15.70 -6.46 3.38
N LEU A 82 -15.68 -5.43 2.52
CA LEU A 82 -16.77 -4.44 2.41
C LEU A 82 -18.09 -5.11 2.00
N TRP A 83 -18.04 -6.04 1.05
CA TRP A 83 -19.22 -6.74 0.53
C TRP A 83 -19.87 -7.71 1.51
N ARG A 84 -19.20 -8.04 2.63
CA ARG A 84 -19.78 -8.84 3.72
C ARG A 84 -20.77 -8.06 4.59
N GLY A 85 -20.99 -6.76 4.31
CA GLY A 85 -22.00 -5.94 4.98
C GLY A 85 -21.64 -5.49 6.39
N SER A 86 -20.41 -5.74 6.84
CA SER A 86 -19.92 -5.39 8.19
C SER A 86 -19.25 -4.00 8.25
N HIS A 87 -19.34 -3.20 7.18
CA HIS A 87 -18.68 -1.89 7.12
C HIS A 87 -19.60 -0.81 7.70
N PRO A 88 -19.21 -0.13 8.80
CA PRO A 88 -20.02 0.94 9.39
C PRO A 88 -20.17 2.11 8.42
N GLU A 89 -21.36 2.71 8.31
CA GLU A 89 -21.60 3.88 7.44
C GLU A 89 -20.71 5.08 7.80
N GLU A 90 -20.32 5.21 9.07
CA GLU A 90 -19.40 6.24 9.56
C GLU A 90 -17.96 6.08 9.03
N ALA A 91 -17.61 4.89 8.53
CA ALA A 91 -16.29 4.58 7.96
C ALA A 91 -16.21 4.80 6.43
N THR A 92 -17.23 5.43 5.83
CA THR A 92 -17.28 5.80 4.41
C THR A 92 -16.44 7.05 4.13
N THR A 93 -15.15 6.97 4.47
CA THR A 93 -14.22 8.11 4.35
C THR A 93 -13.58 8.16 2.95
N PRO A 94 -13.09 9.34 2.51
CA PRO A 94 -12.33 9.46 1.25
C PRO A 94 -11.10 8.54 1.17
N GLY A 95 -10.64 7.99 2.29
CA GLY A 95 -9.56 7.00 2.31
C GLY A 95 -9.85 5.77 1.44
N LEU A 96 -11.12 5.39 1.26
CA LEU A 96 -11.52 4.25 0.41
C LEU A 96 -11.03 4.36 -1.05
N TYR A 97 -10.75 5.58 -1.54
CA TYR A 97 -10.24 5.81 -2.89
C TYR A 97 -8.79 5.32 -3.09
N LEU A 98 -7.99 5.21 -2.03
CA LEU A 98 -6.58 4.78 -2.14
C LEU A 98 -6.47 3.36 -2.72
N PRO A 99 -7.04 2.32 -2.08
CA PRO A 99 -6.93 0.94 -2.54
C PRO A 99 -7.80 0.64 -3.78
N THR A 100 -8.89 1.38 -4.00
CA THR A 100 -9.87 1.07 -5.05
C THR A 100 -9.65 1.83 -6.35
N VAL A 101 -9.10 3.05 -6.29
CA VAL A 101 -9.03 3.96 -7.44
C VAL A 101 -7.59 4.40 -7.68
N ALA A 102 -6.95 5.04 -6.70
CA ALA A 102 -5.63 5.64 -6.89
C ALA A 102 -4.58 4.60 -7.29
N ASN A 103 -4.55 3.45 -6.63
CA ASN A 103 -3.56 2.41 -6.88
C ASN A 103 -3.69 1.74 -8.26
N ASN A 104 -4.87 1.77 -8.86
CA ASN A 104 -5.12 1.17 -10.17
C ASN A 104 -4.74 2.09 -11.35
N PHE A 105 -4.49 3.38 -11.08
CA PHE A 105 -4.09 4.36 -12.09
C PHE A 105 -2.57 4.58 -12.20
N ILE A 106 -1.79 3.94 -11.34
CA ILE A 106 -0.32 4.00 -11.33
C ILE A 106 0.22 2.85 -12.18
#